data_AF-A0A954ZBX4-F1
#
_entry.id   AF-A0A954ZBX4-F1
#
_cell.length_a   1.000
_cell.length_b   1.000
_cell.length_c   1.000
_cell.angle_alpha   90.00
_cell.angle_beta   90.00
_cell.angle_gamma   90.00
#
_symmetry.space_group_name_H-M   'P 1'
#
loop_
_entity.id
_entity.type
_entity.pdbx_description
1 polymer ?
#
loop_
_entity_poly.entity_id
_entity_poly.type
_entity_poly.pdbx_seq_one_letter_code
_entity_poly.pdbx_strand_id
1 'polypeptide(L)'
;MTYFDQQRDLAYLRIQGIAPDVNPIYDANLGDVRFPPGGTPGYATLNLRCGMTLGASQRHGVNISLENITDKYYRVLGSGVDGPGFNAVVGYTYRH
;
A
#
# COMPACT_ATOMS: atom_id res chain seq x y z
N MET A 1 -7.91 -4.32 30.96
CA MET A 1 -8.52 -3.55 29.85
C MET A 1 -7.37 -2.85 29.13
N THR A 2 -6.66 -3.57 28.25
CA THR A 2 -5.42 -3.07 27.64
C THR A 2 -5.74 -2.49 26.27
N TYR A 3 -5.51 -1.19 26.17
CA TYR A 3 -5.89 -0.29 25.10
C TYR A 3 -4.76 -0.27 24.05
N PHE A 4 -5.10 -0.60 22.80
CA PHE A 4 -4.37 -0.35 21.54
C PHE A 4 -2.88 -0.77 21.48
N ASP A 5 -2.65 -1.98 20.97
CA ASP A 5 -1.46 -2.24 20.15
C ASP A 5 -1.88 -2.97 18.88
N GLN A 6 -2.24 -2.18 17.87
CA GLN A 6 -2.58 -2.67 16.54
C GLN A 6 -1.35 -2.59 15.63
N GLN A 7 -0.16 -2.80 16.19
CA GLN A 7 1.08 -2.87 15.44
C GLN A 7 1.63 -4.28 15.46
N ARG A 8 0.85 -5.21 14.89
CA ARG A 8 1.35 -6.54 14.61
C ARG A 8 2.45 -6.43 13.56
N ASP A 9 3.58 -7.08 13.79
CA ASP A 9 4.55 -7.38 12.73
C ASP A 9 3.81 -8.15 11.64
N LEU A 10 3.66 -7.53 10.48
CA LEU A 10 2.78 -7.99 9.41
C LEU A 10 3.49 -7.88 8.08
N ALA A 11 3.79 -9.05 7.50
CA ALA A 11 3.99 -9.17 6.06
C ALA A 11 2.61 -9.37 5.42
N TYR A 12 2.29 -8.56 4.41
CA TYR A 12 1.01 -8.67 3.73
C TYR A 12 1.15 -8.45 2.22
N LEU A 13 0.32 -9.17 1.48
CA LEU A 13 0.16 -8.97 0.05
C LEU A 13 -1.03 -8.04 -0.17
N ARG A 14 -0.81 -6.91 -0.84
CA ARG A 14 -1.91 -6.07 -1.32
C ARG A 14 -2.20 -6.47 -2.76
N ILE A 15 -3.41 -6.97 -3.01
CA ILE A 15 -3.90 -7.28 -4.34
C ILE A 15 -5.04 -6.31 -4.65
N GLN A 16 -5.01 -5.70 -5.84
CA GLN A 16 -6.16 -5.00 -6.38
C GLN A 16 -6.45 -5.52 -7.78
N GLY A 17 -7.66 -6.08 -7.97
CA GLY A 17 -8.21 -6.32 -9.31
C GLY A 17 -8.43 -4.98 -10.01
N ILE A 18 -8.34 -4.91 -11.34
CA ILE A 18 -9.44 -5.30 -12.23
C ILE A 18 -8.90 -5.48 -13.66
N ALA A 19 -9.39 -6.46 -14.42
CA ALA A 19 -9.43 -6.39 -15.89
C ALA A 19 -10.74 -7.02 -16.35
N PRO A 20 -11.61 -6.24 -17.02
CA PRO A 20 -12.07 -6.77 -18.29
C PRO A 20 -11.88 -5.76 -19.42
N ASP A 21 -11.46 -6.31 -20.56
CA ASP A 21 -11.29 -5.69 -21.88
C ASP A 21 -12.60 -5.06 -22.43
N VAL A 22 -13.74 -5.28 -21.77
CA VAL A 22 -15.05 -4.76 -22.18
C VAL A 22 -15.89 -4.44 -20.94
N ASN A 23 -16.18 -3.16 -20.73
CA ASN A 23 -17.16 -2.68 -19.75
C ASN A 23 -17.87 -1.44 -20.35
N PRO A 24 -19.20 -1.36 -20.36
CA PRO A 24 -19.94 -0.17 -20.84
C PRO A 24 -19.58 1.15 -20.12
N ILE A 25 -18.89 1.09 -18.97
CA ILE A 25 -18.30 2.26 -18.30
C ILE A 25 -17.11 2.85 -19.10
N TYR A 26 -16.39 2.05 -19.91
CA TYR A 26 -15.24 2.53 -20.70
C TYR A 26 -15.66 3.41 -21.87
N ASP A 27 -16.69 3.00 -22.63
CA ASP A 27 -17.16 3.76 -23.81
C ASP A 27 -17.67 5.16 -23.43
N ALA A 28 -18.20 5.32 -22.23
CA ALA A 28 -18.63 6.62 -21.68
C ALA A 28 -17.46 7.53 -21.24
N ASN A 29 -16.23 7.00 -21.12
CA ASN A 29 -15.08 7.68 -20.53
C ASN A 29 -13.84 7.70 -21.45
N LEU A 30 -13.98 7.46 -22.76
CA LEU A 30 -12.88 7.36 -23.74
C LEU A 30 -11.96 8.61 -23.84
N GLY A 31 -12.31 9.73 -23.20
CA GLY A 31 -11.49 10.94 -23.10
C GLY A 31 -10.85 11.19 -21.74
N ASP A 32 -11.07 10.33 -20.74
CA ASP A 32 -10.59 10.51 -19.37
C ASP A 32 -9.32 9.67 -19.13
N VAL A 33 -8.22 10.37 -18.81
CA VAL A 33 -6.90 9.78 -18.53
C VAL A 33 -6.90 8.79 -17.36
N ARG A 34 -7.93 8.80 -16.50
CA ARG A 34 -8.13 7.85 -15.41
C ARG A 34 -8.59 6.46 -15.88
N PHE A 35 -9.04 6.37 -17.13
CA PHE A 35 -9.53 5.16 -17.77
C PHE A 35 -8.77 4.93 -19.09
N PRO A 36 -7.52 4.43 -19.03
CA PRO A 36 -6.76 4.18 -20.23
C PRO A 36 -7.50 3.19 -21.16
N PRO A 37 -7.43 3.39 -22.49
CA PRO A 37 -8.02 2.47 -23.46
C PRO A 37 -7.40 1.06 -23.29
N GLY A 38 -8.24 0.04 -23.13
CA GLY A 38 -7.83 -1.34 -22.78
C GLY A 38 -7.89 -1.67 -21.29
N GLY A 39 -8.28 -0.72 -20.45
CA GLY A 39 -8.46 -0.91 -19.01
C GLY A 39 -7.20 -0.74 -18.17
N THR A 40 -7.37 -0.65 -16.84
CA THR A 40 -6.23 -0.59 -15.90
C THR A 40 -5.87 -2.00 -15.46
N PRO A 41 -4.68 -2.55 -15.77
CA PRO A 41 -4.33 -3.92 -15.37
C PRO A 41 -4.40 -4.13 -13.85
N GLY A 42 -4.87 -5.31 -13.45
CA GLY A 42 -4.77 -5.75 -12.05
C GLY A 42 -3.32 -5.85 -11.59
N TYR A 43 -3.08 -5.64 -10.29
CA TYR A 43 -1.74 -5.68 -9.71
C TYR A 43 -1.71 -6.30 -8.33
N ALA A 44 -0.51 -6.72 -7.92
CA ALA A 44 -0.21 -7.15 -6.56
C ALA A 44 1.12 -6.55 -6.11
N THR A 45 1.20 -6.13 -4.85
CA THR A 45 2.42 -5.60 -4.21
C THR A 45 2.65 -6.31 -2.89
N LEU A 46 3.92 -6.67 -2.64
CA LEU A 46 4.35 -7.23 -1.36
C LEU A 46 4.77 -6.08 -0.42
N ASN A 47 4.25 -6.10 0.79
CA ASN A 47 4.49 -5.06 1.79
C ASN A 47 4.82 -5.69 3.14
N LEU A 48 5.65 -5.01 3.93
CA LEU A 48 6.09 -5.45 5.25
C LEU A 48 5.98 -4.29 6.23
N ARG A 49 5.41 -4.53 7.40
CA ARG A 49 5.38 -3.59 8.51
C ARG A 49 5.87 -4.28 9.77
N CYS A 50 6.78 -3.65 10.47
CA CYS A 50 7.37 -4.15 11.72
C CYS A 50 7.31 -3.05 12.78
N GLY A 51 7.06 -3.45 14.02
CA GLY A 51 7.02 -2.59 15.20
C GLY A 51 7.66 -3.25 16.39
N MET A 52 8.59 -2.55 17.04
CA MET A 52 9.16 -3.05 18.29
C MET A 52 9.30 -1.94 19.32
N THR A 53 9.10 -2.31 20.58
CA THR A 53 9.46 -1.48 21.73
C THR A 53 10.78 -1.95 22.33
N LEU A 54 11.64 -1.00 22.69
CA LEU A 54 12.99 -1.24 23.20
C LEU A 54 13.15 -0.67 24.61
N GLY A 55 14.03 -1.31 25.38
CA GLY A 55 14.42 -0.90 26.73
C GLY A 55 13.55 -1.49 27.85
N ALA A 56 14.10 -1.51 29.07
CA ALA A 56 13.46 -2.13 30.24
C ALA A 56 12.07 -1.57 30.57
N SER A 57 11.83 -0.29 30.24
CA SER A 57 10.56 0.40 30.46
C SER A 57 9.70 0.53 29.20
N GLN A 58 10.07 -0.11 28.08
CA GLN A 58 9.34 -0.07 26.79
C GLN A 58 9.01 1.36 26.29
N ARG A 59 9.87 2.33 26.62
CA ARG A 59 9.66 3.76 26.30
C ARG A 59 10.03 4.13 24.87
N HIS A 60 10.85 3.32 24.22
CA HIS A 60 11.35 3.57 22.88
C HIS A 60 10.56 2.69 21.92
N GLY A 61 9.84 3.28 20.98
CA GLY A 61 9.14 2.57 19.91
C GLY A 61 9.83 2.80 18.58
N VAL A 62 10.05 1.74 17.81
CA VAL A 62 10.62 1.78 16.46
C VAL A 62 9.68 1.06 15.50
N ASN A 63 9.35 1.74 14.40
CA ASN A 63 8.40 1.27 13.41
C ASN A 63 9.06 1.33 12.04
N ILE A 64 8.96 0.26 11.26
CA ILE A 64 9.48 0.18 9.90
C ILE A 64 8.37 -0.29 8.99
N SER A 65 8.18 0.39 7.86
CA SER A 65 7.23 0.00 6.81
C SER A 65 7.94 0.00 5.47
N LEU A 66 7.99 -1.16 4.82
CA LEU A 66 8.46 -1.35 3.46
C LEU A 66 7.25 -1.63 2.58
N GLU A 67 7.03 -0.79 1.59
CA GLU A 67 5.89 -0.90 0.68
C GLU A 67 6.40 -1.13 -0.74
N ASN A 68 5.67 -1.94 -1.51
CA ASN A 68 6.01 -2.34 -2.87
C ASN A 68 7.44 -2.90 -2.98
N ILE A 69 7.76 -3.90 -2.17
CA ILE A 69 9.11 -4.49 -2.03
C ILE A 69 9.66 -5.01 -3.37
N THR A 70 8.78 -5.45 -4.27
CA THR A 70 9.14 -5.97 -5.60
C THR A 70 9.22 -4.88 -6.67
N ASP A 71 9.10 -3.60 -6.30
CA ASP A 71 9.09 -2.44 -7.20
C ASP A 71 8.15 -2.61 -8.41
N LYS A 72 6.93 -3.10 -8.14
CA LYS A 72 5.95 -3.33 -9.19
C LYS A 72 5.48 -1.97 -9.70
N TYR A 73 5.59 -1.73 -11.01
CA TYR A 73 4.87 -0.64 -11.66
C TYR A 73 3.38 -0.97 -11.69
N TYR A 74 2.56 -0.09 -11.10
CA TYR A 74 1.10 -0.26 -11.05
C TYR A 74 0.40 1.09 -11.07
N ARG A 75 -0.90 1.06 -11.39
CA ARG A 75 -1.80 2.20 -11.31
C ARG A 75 -3.07 1.77 -10.61
N VAL A 76 -3.54 2.57 -9.67
CA VAL A 76 -4.83 2.33 -9.01
C VAL A 76 -5.94 2.76 -9.97
N LEU A 77 -6.90 1.89 -10.25
CA LEU A 77 -8.03 2.24 -11.12
C LEU A 77 -8.75 3.50 -10.62
N GLY A 78 -9.04 4.44 -11.52
CA GLY A 78 -9.73 5.69 -11.18
C GLY A 78 -8.85 6.74 -10.49
N SER A 79 -7.59 6.42 -10.15
CA SER A 79 -6.66 7.40 -9.56
C SER A 79 -6.11 8.40 -10.59
N GLY A 80 -5.95 7.97 -11.85
CA GLY A 80 -5.28 8.76 -12.88
C GLY A 80 -3.79 8.98 -12.67
N VAL A 81 -3.19 8.36 -11.65
CA VAL A 81 -1.78 8.52 -11.29
C VAL A 81 -1.14 7.17 -10.99
N ASP A 82 0.14 7.03 -11.32
CA ASP A 82 0.87 5.80 -11.01
C ASP A 82 1.09 5.66 -9.51
N GLY A 83 1.02 4.41 -9.05
CA GLY A 83 1.31 4.07 -7.67
C GLY A 83 2.79 4.28 -7.36
N PRO A 84 3.13 4.55 -6.08
CA PRO A 84 4.53 4.64 -5.68
C PRO A 84 5.27 3.31 -5.95
N GLY A 85 6.51 3.42 -6.43
CA GLY A 85 7.47 2.31 -6.49
C GLY A 85 7.86 1.82 -5.10
N PHE A 86 9.03 1.21 -4.98
CA PHE A 86 9.58 0.83 -3.67
C PHE A 86 9.63 2.05 -2.72
N ASN A 87 9.06 1.90 -1.52
CA ASN A 87 9.04 2.96 -0.51
C ASN A 87 9.34 2.40 0.89
N ALA A 88 10.12 3.15 1.67
CA ALA A 88 10.48 2.80 3.04
C ALA A 88 10.19 3.96 4.00
N VAL A 89 9.47 3.67 5.08
CA VAL A 89 9.15 4.63 6.15
C VAL A 89 9.65 4.09 7.47
N VAL A 90 10.40 4.91 8.21
CA VAL A 90 10.87 4.59 9.55
C VAL A 90 10.34 5.63 10.53
N GLY A 91 9.74 5.16 11.61
CA GLY A 91 9.23 5.98 12.69
C GLY A 91 9.91 5.64 14.00
N TYR A 92 10.19 6.65 14.80
CA TYR A 92 10.68 6.51 16.17
C TYR A 92 9.78 7.29 17.11
N THR A 93 9.43 6.68 18.24
CA THR A 93 8.62 7.31 19.28
C THR A 93 9.30 7.15 20.64
N TYR A 94 9.23 8.19 21.46
CA TYR A 94 9.60 8.13 22.86
C TYR A 94 8.38 8.42 23.73
N ARG A 95 8.12 7.58 24.74
CA ARG A 95 7.06 7.76 25.74
C ARG A 95 7.70 8.09 27.08
N HIS A 96 7.32 9.23 27.65
CA HIS A 96 7.77 9.71 28.96
C HIS A 96 6.86 9.16 30.07
#